data_AF-A0A6C0B7M2-F1
#
_entry.id   AF-A0A6C0B7M2-F1
#
_cell.length_a   1.000
_cell.length_b   1.000
_cell.length_c   1.000
_cell.angle_alpha   90.00
_cell.angle_beta   90.00
_cell.angle_gamma   90.00
#
_symmetry.space_group_name_H-M   'P 1'
#
loop_
_entity.id
_entity.type
_entity.pdbx_description
1 polymer ?
#
loop_
_entity_poly.entity_id
_entity_poly.type
_entity_poly.pdbx_seq_one_letter_code
_entity_poly.pdbx_strand_id
1 'polypeptide(L)'
;MMQFTLRNQSNQIPQQYYNYSGKTQRQGLNQMTKQIQSVPRLITPEEPKPENKMTWGEPIWFLFHTLAQKVKEDSFPLIKDDLLNNIYSICSYLPCPACANHAIEYLNKINFNTIRTKDDLISMLYLFHNEVNKRKNVALFDFSYLKKKYSSAITINILKNFMQTFEKRSKSNRMISTEFHKKNYIIQLKQWLNININCFEN
;
A
#
# COMPACT_ATOMS: atom_id res chain seq x y z
N MET A 1 36.87 -34.94 26.64
CA MET A 1 36.33 -34.73 28.00
C MET A 1 36.36 -33.24 28.27
N MET A 2 35.19 -32.58 28.21
CA MET A 2 34.77 -31.42 29.01
C MET A 2 33.43 -30.91 28.44
N GLN A 3 32.40 -30.96 29.28
CA GLN A 3 31.03 -30.52 29.05
C GLN A 3 30.87 -29.01 29.32
N PHE A 4 29.61 -28.55 29.25
CA PHE A 4 29.00 -27.33 29.81
C PHE A 4 28.72 -26.22 28.78
N THR A 5 27.56 -25.58 28.66
CA THR A 5 26.17 -25.75 29.14
C THR A 5 25.31 -24.83 28.28
N LEU A 6 24.09 -25.22 27.92
CA LEU A 6 23.11 -24.35 27.25
C LEU A 6 22.44 -23.40 28.25
N ARG A 7 22.28 -22.12 27.88
CA ARG A 7 21.41 -21.19 28.62
C ARG A 7 20.50 -20.43 27.64
N ASN A 8 19.21 -20.75 27.76
CA ASN A 8 18.08 -20.04 27.17
C ASN A 8 18.01 -18.60 27.71
N GLN A 9 17.80 -17.61 26.84
CA GLN A 9 17.24 -16.32 27.24
C GLN A 9 16.19 -15.87 26.21
N SER A 10 14.95 -15.91 26.67
CA SER A 10 13.78 -15.23 26.14
C SER A 10 13.92 -13.72 26.30
N ASN A 11 13.94 -12.97 25.19
CA ASN A 11 13.85 -11.51 25.23
C ASN A 11 12.39 -11.07 25.25
N GLN A 12 11.96 -10.63 26.44
CA GLN A 12 10.72 -9.90 26.67
C GLN A 12 10.94 -8.41 26.38
N ILE A 13 9.98 -7.80 25.68
CA ILE A 13 9.94 -6.37 25.33
C ILE A 13 9.50 -5.58 26.59
N PRO A 14 10.22 -4.53 27.02
CA PRO A 14 9.79 -3.72 28.15
C PRO A 14 8.69 -2.73 27.75
N GLN A 15 7.51 -2.86 28.36
CA GLN A 15 6.57 -1.76 28.53
C GLN A 15 7.09 -0.83 29.64
N GLN A 16 7.25 0.47 29.37
CA GLN A 16 7.37 1.47 30.42
C GLN A 16 6.40 2.65 30.21
N TYR A 17 5.31 2.56 30.97
CA TYR A 17 4.67 3.55 31.83
C TYR A 17 4.44 5.00 31.37
N TYR A 18 3.15 5.30 31.25
CA TYR A 18 2.51 6.60 31.48
C TYR A 18 2.78 7.11 32.90
N ASN A 19 3.09 8.41 33.04
CA ASN A 19 2.94 9.16 34.27
C ASN A 19 2.71 10.64 33.95
N TYR A 20 1.57 11.20 34.37
CA TYR A 20 1.51 12.56 34.91
C TYR A 20 0.32 12.68 35.87
N SER A 21 0.64 12.98 37.13
CA SER A 21 -0.27 13.24 38.24
C SER A 21 -0.52 14.74 38.38
N GLY A 22 -1.72 15.15 38.81
CA GLY A 22 -2.16 16.55 38.87
C GLY A 22 -1.93 17.26 40.21
N LYS A 23 -2.38 18.53 40.31
CA LYS A 23 -3.06 19.16 41.47
C LYS A 23 -3.50 20.62 41.19
N THR A 24 -4.83 20.79 41.18
CA THR A 24 -5.76 21.82 41.67
C THR A 24 -5.33 23.24 42.13
N GLN A 25 -6.10 24.27 41.72
CA GLN A 25 -6.71 25.28 42.64
C GLN A 25 -8.01 25.89 42.06
N ARG A 26 -8.93 26.29 42.97
CA ARG A 26 -10.35 26.68 42.77
C ARG A 26 -10.56 28.21 42.71
N GLN A 27 -11.67 28.64 42.10
CA GLN A 27 -12.65 29.72 42.46
C GLN A 27 -13.15 30.44 41.17
N GLY A 28 -14.44 30.73 40.91
CA GLY A 28 -15.70 30.52 41.63
C GLY A 28 -16.95 30.89 40.81
N LEU A 29 -18.12 30.66 41.43
CA LEU A 29 -19.47 31.28 41.30
C LEU A 29 -20.31 31.17 40.00
N ASN A 30 -21.28 30.24 40.08
CA ASN A 30 -22.74 30.36 39.86
C ASN A 30 -23.30 31.27 38.76
N GLN A 31 -24.09 30.67 37.87
CA GLN A 31 -25.51 30.99 37.71
C GLN A 31 -26.27 29.86 36.98
N MET A 32 -27.35 29.38 37.62
CA MET A 32 -28.31 28.42 37.09
C MET A 32 -29.14 29.06 35.96
N THR A 33 -29.55 28.28 34.96
CA THR A 33 -30.99 28.00 34.71
C THR A 33 -31.23 27.08 33.50
N LYS A 34 -32.22 26.20 33.71
CA LYS A 34 -33.07 25.48 32.74
C LYS A 34 -32.45 24.28 32.00
N GLN A 35 -32.57 23.14 32.68
CA GLN A 35 -32.65 21.82 32.07
C GLN A 35 -33.84 21.75 31.12
N ILE A 36 -33.57 21.50 29.84
CA ILE A 36 -34.52 20.91 28.89
C ILE A 36 -34.02 19.48 28.69
N GLN A 37 -34.85 18.52 29.10
CA GLN A 37 -34.55 17.09 29.05
C GLN A 37 -34.37 16.66 27.58
N SER A 38 -33.14 16.30 27.21
CA SER A 38 -32.86 15.61 25.95
C SER A 38 -33.28 14.14 26.10
N VAL A 39 -34.43 13.79 25.53
CA VAL A 39 -34.83 12.39 25.33
C VAL A 39 -33.69 11.66 24.60
N PRO A 40 -33.24 10.48 25.03
CA PRO A 40 -32.25 9.70 24.28
C PRO A 40 -32.84 9.33 22.92
N ARG A 41 -32.38 9.99 21.85
CA ARG A 41 -32.70 9.59 20.49
C ARG A 41 -32.06 8.22 20.26
N LEU A 42 -32.88 7.19 20.07
CA LEU A 42 -32.44 5.89 19.56
C LEU A 42 -31.62 6.14 18.28
N ILE A 43 -30.33 5.84 18.33
CA ILE A 43 -29.47 5.86 17.15
C ILE A 43 -29.88 4.63 16.33
N THR A 44 -30.74 4.84 15.33
CA THR A 44 -30.90 3.89 14.24
C THR A 44 -29.56 3.67 13.55
N PRO A 45 -29.22 2.46 13.07
CA PRO A 45 -28.04 2.24 12.26
C PRO A 45 -28.06 3.23 11.08
N GLU A 46 -27.11 4.16 11.07
CA GLU A 46 -26.93 5.09 9.97
C GLU A 46 -26.59 4.25 8.72
N GLU A 47 -27.41 4.35 7.66
CA GLU A 47 -27.12 3.64 6.42
C GLU A 47 -25.69 3.98 5.96
N PRO A 48 -24.89 3.00 5.50
CA PRO A 48 -23.53 3.26 5.08
C PRO A 48 -23.54 4.27 3.93
N LYS A 49 -22.99 5.45 4.22
CA LYS A 49 -22.74 6.52 3.25
C LYS A 49 -22.06 5.88 2.02
N PRO A 50 -22.51 6.15 0.78
CA PRO A 50 -21.95 5.52 -0.40
C PRO A 50 -20.47 5.89 -0.50
N GLU A 51 -19.61 4.96 -0.12
CA GLU A 51 -18.17 5.15 -0.12
C GLU A 51 -17.76 5.33 -1.59
N ASN A 52 -17.17 6.49 -1.91
CA ASN A 52 -16.64 6.76 -3.24
C ASN A 52 -15.48 5.79 -3.49
N LYS A 53 -15.80 4.59 -3.99
CA LYS A 53 -14.86 3.48 -4.13
C LYS A 53 -13.80 3.88 -5.15
N MET A 54 -12.56 4.00 -4.68
CA MET A 54 -11.39 4.25 -5.52
C MET A 54 -11.20 3.10 -6.52
N THR A 55 -11.70 3.28 -7.75
CA THR A 55 -11.74 2.21 -8.76
C THR A 55 -10.37 1.81 -9.33
N TRP A 56 -9.34 2.63 -9.12
CA TRP A 56 -8.00 2.41 -9.65
C TRP A 56 -7.00 1.81 -8.66
N GLY A 57 -7.25 1.92 -7.35
CA GLY A 57 -6.28 1.46 -6.34
C GLY A 57 -6.10 -0.05 -6.33
N GLU A 58 -7.22 -0.78 -6.31
CA GLU A 58 -7.24 -2.24 -6.30
C GLU A 58 -6.55 -2.85 -7.54
N PRO A 59 -6.87 -2.45 -8.79
CA PRO A 59 -6.16 -2.94 -9.98
C PRO A 59 -4.64 -2.73 -9.96
N ILE A 60 -4.15 -1.61 -9.43
CA ILE A 60 -2.71 -1.31 -9.35
C ILE A 60 -2.01 -2.23 -8.35
N TRP A 61 -2.57 -2.38 -7.14
CA TRP A 61 -2.02 -3.32 -6.16
C TRP A 61 -2.06 -4.75 -6.66
N PHE A 62 -3.13 -5.13 -7.34
CA PHE A 62 -3.25 -6.47 -7.91
C PHE A 62 -2.21 -6.71 -8.98
N LEU A 63 -1.90 -5.72 -9.83
CA LEU A 63 -0.80 -5.78 -10.79
C LEU A 63 0.54 -6.00 -10.07
N PHE A 64 0.91 -5.12 -9.13
CA PHE A 64 2.23 -5.16 -8.50
C PHE A 64 2.52 -6.52 -7.85
N HIS A 65 1.58 -7.01 -7.04
CA HIS A 65 1.75 -8.30 -6.38
C HIS A 65 1.69 -9.48 -7.36
N THR A 66 0.89 -9.40 -8.44
CA THR A 66 0.87 -10.45 -9.47
C THR A 66 2.21 -10.50 -10.20
N LEU A 67 2.76 -9.37 -10.66
CA LEU A 67 4.05 -9.36 -11.36
C LEU A 67 5.18 -9.87 -10.46
N ALA A 68 5.22 -9.45 -9.20
CA ALA A 68 6.21 -9.93 -8.24
C ALA A 68 6.06 -11.44 -7.95
N GLN A 69 4.83 -11.94 -7.86
CA GLN A 69 4.56 -13.36 -7.63
C GLN A 69 4.83 -14.22 -8.87
N LYS A 70 4.59 -13.69 -10.08
CA LYS A 70 4.61 -14.46 -11.33
C LYS A 70 5.90 -14.34 -12.12
N VAL A 71 6.77 -13.36 -11.83
CA VAL A 71 8.09 -13.30 -12.46
C VAL A 71 8.86 -14.59 -12.16
N LYS A 72 9.40 -15.23 -13.20
CA LYS A 72 10.21 -16.46 -13.05
C LYS A 72 11.51 -16.13 -12.34
N GLU A 73 12.00 -17.04 -11.49
CA GLU A 73 13.24 -16.84 -10.73
C GLU A 73 14.41 -16.49 -11.65
N ASP A 74 14.61 -17.26 -12.73
CA ASP A 74 15.71 -17.05 -13.68
C ASP A 74 15.55 -15.78 -14.52
N SER A 75 14.31 -15.29 -14.68
CA SER A 75 14.03 -14.06 -15.40
C SER A 75 14.17 -12.82 -14.52
N PHE A 76 13.97 -12.94 -13.21
CA PHE A 76 13.92 -11.79 -12.31
C PHE A 76 15.20 -10.93 -12.40
N PRO A 77 16.43 -11.48 -12.31
CA PRO A 77 17.64 -10.68 -12.42
C PRO A 77 17.77 -9.92 -13.75
N LEU A 78 17.20 -10.46 -14.83
CA LEU A 78 17.28 -9.89 -16.18
C LEU A 78 16.40 -8.65 -16.35
N ILE A 79 15.23 -8.65 -15.69
CA ILE A 79 14.22 -7.59 -15.85
C ILE A 79 14.04 -6.71 -14.60
N LYS A 80 14.80 -6.99 -13.53
CA LYS A 80 14.62 -6.39 -12.20
C LYS A 80 14.59 -4.86 -12.26
N ASP A 81 15.60 -4.26 -12.87
CA ASP A 81 15.75 -2.80 -12.85
C ASP A 81 14.58 -2.13 -13.58
N ASP A 82 14.20 -2.65 -14.74
CA ASP A 82 13.04 -2.16 -15.48
C ASP A 82 11.73 -2.39 -14.72
N LEU A 83 11.56 -3.54 -14.07
CA LEU A 83 10.36 -3.85 -13.29
C LEU A 83 10.21 -2.86 -12.11
N LEU A 84 11.31 -2.57 -11.40
CA LEU A 84 11.33 -1.59 -10.32
C LEU A 84 11.07 -0.16 -10.83
N ASN A 85 11.67 0.21 -11.97
CA ASN A 85 11.43 1.50 -12.63
C ASN A 85 9.98 1.66 -13.08
N ASN A 86 9.35 0.57 -13.54
CA ASN A 86 7.92 0.57 -13.88
C ASN A 86 7.03 0.73 -12.65
N ILE A 87 7.33 0.06 -11.53
CA ILE A 87 6.61 0.26 -10.26
C ILE A 87 6.71 1.73 -9.82
N TYR A 88 7.91 2.31 -9.84
CA TYR A 88 8.14 3.70 -9.50
C TYR A 88 7.37 4.66 -10.43
N SER A 89 7.41 4.41 -11.73
CA SER A 89 6.73 5.24 -12.74
C SER A 89 5.21 5.16 -12.60
N ILE A 90 4.65 3.97 -12.35
CA ILE A 90 3.21 3.81 -12.08
C ILE A 90 2.81 4.61 -10.84
N CYS A 91 3.61 4.57 -9.77
CA CYS A 91 3.39 5.38 -8.56
C CYS A 91 3.46 6.90 -8.84
N SER A 92 4.33 7.34 -9.75
CA SER A 92 4.48 8.75 -10.13
C SER A 92 3.26 9.29 -10.87
N TYR A 93 2.52 8.42 -11.56
CA TYR A 93 1.37 8.78 -12.39
C TYR A 93 0.01 8.35 -11.79
N LEU A 94 -0.06 8.13 -10.47
CA LEU A 94 -1.32 7.80 -9.80
C LEU A 94 -2.36 8.93 -10.00
N PRO A 95 -3.66 8.61 -10.22
CA PRO A 95 -4.69 9.62 -10.44
C PRO A 95 -4.93 10.60 -9.27
N CYS A 96 -4.47 10.25 -8.07
CA CYS A 96 -4.50 11.10 -6.88
C CYS A 96 -3.10 11.67 -6.60
N PRO A 97 -2.90 13.00 -6.69
CA PRO A 97 -1.60 13.62 -6.44
C PRO A 97 -1.02 13.34 -5.05
N ALA A 98 -1.86 13.36 -4.01
CA ALA A 98 -1.41 13.03 -2.65
C ALA A 98 -0.96 11.56 -2.55
N CYS A 99 -1.66 10.63 -3.21
CA CYS A 99 -1.22 9.24 -3.26
C CYS A 99 0.09 9.08 -4.02
N ALA A 100 0.28 9.80 -5.13
CA ALA A 100 1.53 9.80 -5.89
C ALA A 100 2.70 10.29 -5.02
N ASN A 101 2.56 11.45 -4.37
CA ASN A 101 3.59 12.00 -3.49
C ASN A 101 3.97 11.03 -2.38
N HIS A 102 2.98 10.52 -1.63
CA HIS A 102 3.24 9.57 -0.55
C HIS A 102 3.90 8.25 -1.02
N ALA A 103 3.55 7.79 -2.23
CA ALA A 103 4.15 6.60 -2.83
C ALA A 103 5.61 6.84 -3.20
N ILE A 104 5.90 7.98 -3.85
CA ILE A 104 7.26 8.34 -4.25
C ILE A 104 8.15 8.61 -3.04
N GLU A 105 7.65 9.30 -2.01
CA GLU A 105 8.37 9.46 -0.74
C GLU A 105 8.70 8.14 -0.06
N TYR A 106 7.82 7.14 -0.17
CA TYR A 106 8.11 5.81 0.36
C TYR A 106 9.20 5.12 -0.47
N LEU A 107 9.04 5.09 -1.80
CA LEU A 107 9.98 4.42 -2.71
C LEU A 107 11.39 5.04 -2.67
N ASN A 108 11.50 6.36 -2.52
CA ASN A 108 12.79 7.06 -2.40
C ASN A 108 13.60 6.68 -1.15
N LYS A 109 12.95 6.07 -0.14
CA LYS A 109 13.63 5.57 1.06
C LYS A 109 14.16 4.16 0.90
N ILE A 110 13.82 3.48 -0.20
CA ILE A 110 14.19 2.10 -0.45
C ILE A 110 15.47 2.08 -1.29
N ASN A 111 16.46 1.32 -0.84
CA ASN A 111 17.62 1.02 -1.68
C ASN A 111 17.29 -0.13 -2.64
N PHE A 112 16.97 0.17 -3.89
CA PHE A 112 16.61 -0.86 -4.89
C PHE A 112 17.72 -1.88 -5.15
N ASN A 113 18.98 -1.58 -4.83
CA ASN A 113 20.09 -2.54 -4.96
C ASN A 113 19.98 -3.71 -3.97
N THR A 114 19.22 -3.56 -2.87
CA THR A 114 19.01 -4.64 -1.90
C THR A 114 17.94 -5.63 -2.34
N ILE A 115 17.16 -5.31 -3.38
CA ILE A 115 16.18 -6.22 -3.95
C ILE A 115 16.94 -7.12 -4.95
N ARG A 116 17.21 -8.37 -4.58
CA ARG A 116 18.05 -9.29 -5.38
C ARG A 116 17.26 -10.46 -5.94
N THR A 117 16.17 -10.82 -5.29
CA THR A 117 15.29 -11.94 -5.63
C THR A 117 13.84 -11.46 -5.79
N LYS A 118 12.99 -12.26 -6.43
CA LYS A 118 11.56 -11.94 -6.48
C LYS A 118 10.92 -11.91 -5.08
N ASP A 119 11.42 -12.71 -4.14
CA ASP A 119 10.95 -12.73 -2.76
C ASP A 119 11.28 -11.42 -2.02
N ASP A 120 12.41 -10.79 -2.35
CA ASP A 120 12.73 -9.44 -1.87
C ASP A 120 11.73 -8.41 -2.41
N LEU A 121 11.36 -8.52 -3.70
CA LEU A 121 10.36 -7.63 -4.30
C LEU A 121 8.98 -7.84 -3.68
N ILE A 122 8.58 -9.11 -3.48
CA ILE A 122 7.34 -9.49 -2.80
C ILE A 122 7.29 -8.87 -1.39
N SER A 123 8.37 -9.00 -0.63
CA SER A 123 8.49 -8.48 0.73
C SER A 123 8.43 -6.96 0.76
N MET A 124 9.13 -6.29 -0.16
CA MET A 124 9.10 -4.83 -0.28
C MET A 124 7.69 -4.32 -0.58
N LEU A 125 6.99 -4.92 -1.55
CA LEU A 125 5.62 -4.54 -1.91
C LEU A 125 4.62 -4.82 -0.78
N TYR A 126 4.80 -5.90 -0.04
CA TYR A 126 3.99 -6.21 1.14
C TYR A 126 4.12 -5.12 2.22
N LEU A 127 5.36 -4.76 2.58
CA LEU A 127 5.62 -3.69 3.55
C LEU A 127 5.07 -2.36 3.07
N PHE A 128 5.23 -2.06 1.78
CA PHE A 128 4.71 -0.84 1.18
C PHE A 128 3.18 -0.76 1.27
N HIS A 129 2.48 -1.82 0.89
CA HIS A 129 1.02 -1.87 0.95
C HIS A 129 0.53 -1.71 2.39
N ASN A 130 1.18 -2.36 3.35
CA ASN A 130 0.81 -2.24 4.77
C ASN A 130 1.10 -0.87 5.36
N GLU A 131 2.15 -0.17 4.91
CA GLU A 131 2.38 1.23 5.29
C GLU A 131 1.26 2.14 4.75
N VAL A 132 0.76 1.89 3.54
CA VAL A 132 -0.42 2.58 3.00
C VAL A 132 -1.69 2.24 3.80
N ASN A 133 -1.91 0.97 4.14
CA ASN A 133 -3.05 0.54 4.96
C ASN A 133 -3.03 1.21 6.33
N LYS A 134 -1.87 1.25 7.00
CA LYS A 134 -1.68 1.93 8.28
C LYS A 134 -2.06 3.42 8.19
N ARG A 135 -1.60 4.14 7.15
CA ARG A 135 -1.95 5.56 6.93
C ARG A 135 -3.43 5.78 6.69
N LYS A 136 -4.09 4.82 6.01
CA LYS A 136 -5.53 4.85 5.74
C LYS A 136 -6.39 4.31 6.89
N ASN A 137 -5.78 3.86 7.99
CA ASN A 137 -6.46 3.17 9.09
C ASN A 137 -7.28 1.94 8.61
N VAL A 138 -6.72 1.18 7.66
CA VAL A 138 -7.26 -0.07 7.15
C VAL A 138 -6.48 -1.24 7.76
N ALA A 139 -7.14 -2.39 7.95
CA ALA A 139 -6.51 -3.59 8.48
C ALA A 139 -5.23 -3.96 7.70
N LEU A 140 -4.20 -4.36 8.45
CA LEU A 140 -2.96 -4.84 7.85
C LEU A 140 -3.21 -6.20 7.19
N PHE A 141 -2.58 -6.40 6.03
CA PHE A 141 -2.59 -7.69 5.36
C PHE A 141 -1.59 -8.63 6.02
N ASP A 142 -1.96 -9.90 6.18
CA ASP A 142 -1.07 -10.93 6.71
C ASP A 142 -0.27 -11.56 5.56
N PHE A 143 1.05 -11.59 5.73
CA PHE A 143 2.01 -12.14 4.78
C PHE A 143 1.70 -13.59 4.39
N SER A 144 1.18 -14.40 5.32
CA SER A 144 0.90 -15.83 5.10
C SER A 144 -0.11 -16.07 3.96
N TYR A 145 -1.01 -15.11 3.72
CA TYR A 145 -2.03 -15.19 2.68
C TYR A 145 -1.59 -14.62 1.34
N LEU A 146 -0.42 -13.97 1.26
CA LEU A 146 0.02 -13.26 0.08
C LEU A 146 0.19 -14.20 -1.11
N LYS A 147 1.02 -15.24 -0.94
CA LYS A 147 1.30 -16.22 -1.99
C LYS A 147 0.02 -16.90 -2.45
N LYS A 148 -0.84 -17.30 -1.52
CA LYS A 148 -2.15 -17.93 -1.80
C LYS A 148 -3.07 -17.00 -2.61
N LYS A 149 -3.07 -15.70 -2.32
CA LYS A 149 -3.93 -14.72 -3.00
C LYS A 149 -3.53 -14.49 -4.45
N TYR A 150 -2.23 -14.42 -4.73
CA TYR A 150 -1.72 -14.04 -6.05
C TYR A 150 -1.24 -15.22 -6.91
N SER A 151 -1.08 -16.42 -6.36
CA SER A 151 -0.66 -17.60 -7.12
C SER A 151 -1.68 -18.03 -8.19
N SER A 152 -2.96 -17.84 -7.93
CA SER A 152 -4.05 -18.18 -8.87
C SER A 152 -4.39 -17.05 -9.85
N ALA A 153 -3.74 -15.90 -9.75
CA ALA A 153 -3.99 -14.77 -10.64
C ALA A 153 -3.52 -15.11 -12.06
N ILE A 154 -4.35 -14.81 -13.06
CA ILE A 154 -4.00 -14.98 -14.48
C ILE A 154 -3.35 -13.70 -14.98
N THR A 155 -2.04 -13.73 -15.23
CA THR A 155 -1.22 -12.52 -15.50
C THR A 155 -1.82 -11.64 -16.60
N ILE A 156 -2.25 -12.23 -17.72
CA ILE A 156 -2.87 -11.49 -18.86
C ILE A 156 -4.15 -10.76 -18.45
N ASN A 157 -5.00 -11.39 -17.63
CA ASN A 157 -6.23 -10.77 -17.16
C ASN A 157 -5.95 -9.58 -16.25
N ILE A 158 -4.91 -9.69 -15.42
CA ILE A 158 -4.51 -8.61 -14.51
C ILE A 158 -3.93 -7.44 -15.30
N LEU A 159 -3.07 -7.70 -16.28
CA LEU A 159 -2.55 -6.67 -17.19
C LEU A 159 -3.67 -5.95 -17.93
N LYS A 160 -4.65 -6.69 -18.47
CA LYS A 160 -5.80 -6.11 -19.16
C LYS A 160 -6.61 -5.20 -18.24
N ASN A 161 -6.95 -5.65 -17.03
CA ASN A 161 -7.72 -4.88 -16.06
C ASN A 161 -6.96 -3.62 -15.61
N PHE A 162 -5.65 -3.76 -15.36
CA PHE A 162 -4.78 -2.63 -15.03
C PHE A 162 -4.76 -1.61 -16.17
N MET A 163 -4.50 -2.01 -17.40
CA MET A 163 -4.41 -1.08 -18.55
C MET A 163 -5.71 -0.33 -18.77
N GLN A 164 -6.85 -1.05 -18.74
CA GLN A 164 -8.17 -0.45 -18.86
C GLN A 164 -8.45 0.61 -17.79
N THR A 165 -7.86 0.46 -16.60
CA THR A 165 -8.10 1.37 -15.48
C THR A 165 -7.07 2.51 -15.45
N PHE A 166 -5.81 2.21 -15.69
CA PHE A 166 -4.71 3.16 -15.63
C PHE A 166 -4.71 4.15 -16.81
N GLU A 167 -5.19 3.73 -17.98
CA GLU A 167 -5.36 4.58 -19.17
C GLU A 167 -6.51 5.60 -19.05
N LYS A 168 -7.46 5.38 -18.12
CA LYS A 168 -8.54 6.33 -17.92
C LYS A 168 -7.96 7.68 -17.51
N ARG A 169 -8.38 8.72 -18.24
CA ARG A 169 -8.01 10.11 -17.92
C ARG A 169 -8.54 10.46 -16.55
N SER A 170 -7.72 11.14 -15.75
CA SER A 170 -8.21 11.70 -14.50
C SER A 170 -9.25 12.78 -14.80
N LYS A 171 -10.33 12.83 -14.02
CA LYS A 171 -11.34 13.91 -14.13
C LYS A 171 -10.79 15.27 -13.69
N SER A 172 -9.60 15.30 -13.10
CA SER A 172 -8.91 16.53 -12.67
C SER A 172 -8.20 17.18 -13.86
N ASN A 173 -8.76 18.29 -14.35
CA ASN A 173 -8.25 19.06 -15.50
C ASN A 173 -6.89 19.77 -15.29
N ARG A 174 -6.12 19.44 -14.23
CA ARG A 174 -5.12 20.38 -13.74
C ARG A 174 -3.77 20.39 -14.46
N MET A 175 -3.36 19.36 -15.21
CA MET A 175 -2.06 19.41 -15.90
C MET A 175 -2.04 18.58 -17.19
N ILE A 176 -2.18 19.25 -18.34
CA ILE A 176 -2.06 18.64 -19.68
C ILE A 176 -0.69 17.98 -19.87
N SER A 177 0.38 18.59 -19.35
CA SER A 177 1.74 18.06 -19.43
C SER A 177 1.88 16.70 -18.75
N THR A 178 1.41 16.56 -17.50
CA THR A 178 1.44 15.30 -16.76
C THR A 178 0.67 14.19 -17.47
N GLU A 179 -0.51 14.52 -18.02
CA GLU A 179 -1.30 13.57 -18.80
C GLU A 179 -0.58 13.15 -20.11
N PHE A 180 0.13 14.07 -20.76
CA PHE A 180 0.94 13.76 -21.94
C PHE A 180 2.12 12.83 -21.61
N HIS A 181 2.87 13.13 -20.55
CA HIS A 181 3.98 12.28 -20.08
C HIS A 181 3.47 10.89 -19.68
N LYS A 182 2.34 10.82 -18.96
CA LYS A 182 1.68 9.55 -18.62
C LYS A 182 1.31 8.76 -19.87
N LYS A 183 0.74 9.40 -20.90
CA LYS A 183 0.37 8.75 -22.16
C LYS A 183 1.60 8.15 -22.85
N ASN A 184 2.71 8.88 -22.91
CA ASN A 184 3.97 8.38 -23.48
C ASN A 184 4.53 7.22 -22.66
N TYR A 185 4.49 7.33 -21.33
CA TYR A 185 4.89 6.25 -20.44
C TYR A 185 4.03 4.98 -20.64
N ILE A 186 2.72 5.10 -20.82
CA ILE A 186 1.84 3.94 -21.08
C ILE A 186 2.25 3.21 -22.36
N ILE A 187 2.67 3.94 -23.41
CA ILE A 187 3.17 3.32 -24.65
C ILE A 187 4.44 2.50 -24.37
N GLN A 188 5.39 3.08 -23.62
CA GLN A 188 6.63 2.41 -23.23
C GLN A 188 6.36 1.19 -22.35
N LEU A 189 5.45 1.31 -21.37
CA LEU A 189 5.06 0.21 -20.49
C LEU A 189 4.44 -0.95 -21.29
N LYS A 190 3.58 -0.66 -22.26
CA LYS A 190 3.00 -1.69 -23.16
C LYS A 190 4.08 -2.41 -23.96
N GLN A 191 5.03 -1.66 -24.52
CA GLN A 191 6.16 -2.25 -25.26
C GLN A 191 6.99 -3.15 -24.37
N TRP A 192 7.36 -2.67 -23.18
CA TRP A 192 8.14 -3.43 -22.20
C TRP A 192 7.41 -4.71 -21.77
N LEU A 193 6.11 -4.63 -21.48
CA LEU A 193 5.31 -5.80 -21.13
C LEU A 193 5.24 -6.82 -22.25
N ASN A 194 5.07 -6.37 -23.51
CA ASN A 194 5.03 -7.29 -24.65
C ASN A 194 6.37 -8.01 -24.86
N ILE A 195 7.50 -7.31 -24.69
CA ILE A 195 8.83 -7.90 -24.81
C ILE A 195 9.07 -8.93 -23.70
N ASN A 196 8.67 -8.61 -22.47
CA ASN A 196 8.99 -9.38 -21.28
C ASN A 196 7.86 -10.32 -20.81
N ILE A 197 6.78 -10.49 -21.59
CA ILE A 197 5.62 -11.27 -21.12
C ILE A 197 6.01 -12.72 -20.77
N ASN A 198 6.96 -13.29 -21.50
CA ASN A 198 7.46 -14.65 -21.29
C ASN A 198 8.30 -14.79 -20.01
N CYS A 199 8.71 -13.70 -19.37
CA CYS A 199 9.36 -13.69 -18.07
C CYS A 199 8.39 -13.95 -16.91
N PHE A 200 7.08 -13.95 -17.18
CA PHE A 200 6.05 -14.18 -16.18
C PHE A 200 5.35 -15.53 -16.41
N GLU A 201 4.97 -16.18 -15.33
CA GLU A 201 4.06 -17.31 -15.32
C GLU A 201 2.63 -16.83 -15.61
N ASN A 202 1.81 -17.71 -16.18
CA ASN A 202 0.38 -17.45 -16.36
C ASN A 202 -0.42 -17.65 -15.08
#